data_AF-A0AAW1XSH7-F1
#
_entry.id   AF-A0AAW1XSH7-F1
#
_cell.length_a   1.000
_cell.length_b   1.000
_cell.length_c   1.000
_cell.angle_alpha   90.00
_cell.angle_beta   90.00
_cell.angle_gamma   90.00
#
_symmetry.space_group_name_H-M   'P 1'
#
loop_
_entity.id
_entity.type
_entity.pdbx_description
1 polymer ?
#
loop_
_entity_poly.entity_id
_entity_poly.type
_entity_poly.pdbx_seq_one_letter_code
_entity_poly.pdbx_strand_id
1 'polypeptide(L)'
;MRPSSSTGSHLFLKLLLNIWCTMVDTDKELYMHGVTCVKPEWLVECVQAFAFALLDGKVLRCLRPVREFMAERPRTVIMPEAADRERVQNLLVKLEEKKIISLAMLRELWKENPNELYPEIRNWFQKSFQKNFKDIWSNMLNEARVKYN
;
A
#
# COMPACT_ATOMS: atom_id res chain seq x y z
N MET A 1 29.37 -19.22 13.97
CA MET A 1 29.27 -19.00 12.51
C MET A 1 27.87 -18.49 12.20
N ARG A 2 27.72 -17.24 11.76
CA ARG A 2 26.44 -16.69 11.27
C ARG A 2 26.36 -16.97 9.77
N PRO A 3 25.24 -17.44 9.21
CA PRO A 3 25.07 -17.47 7.77
C PRO A 3 24.81 -16.05 7.26
N SER A 4 25.43 -15.74 6.12
CA SER A 4 25.41 -14.45 5.44
C SER A 4 24.00 -14.09 4.92
N SER A 5 23.54 -12.93 5.35
CA SER A 5 22.23 -12.32 5.11
C SER A 5 22.09 -11.67 3.72
N SER A 6 22.46 -12.37 2.64
CA SER A 6 22.35 -11.83 1.28
C SER A 6 21.47 -12.67 0.35
N THR A 7 21.24 -13.94 0.66
CA THR A 7 20.50 -14.86 -0.25
C THR A 7 18.98 -14.83 -0.03
N GLY A 8 18.51 -14.40 1.15
CA GLY A 8 17.09 -14.40 1.52
C GLY A 8 16.26 -13.32 0.82
N SER A 9 16.82 -12.13 0.65
CA SER A 9 16.13 -10.98 0.03
C SER A 9 15.85 -11.19 -1.45
N HIS A 10 16.74 -11.87 -2.18
CA HIS A 10 16.56 -12.16 -3.60
C HIS A 10 15.54 -13.28 -3.87
N LEU A 11 15.39 -14.24 -2.96
CA LEU A 11 14.34 -15.26 -3.01
C LEU A 11 12.98 -14.69 -2.59
N PHE A 12 12.94 -13.76 -1.64
CA PHE A 12 11.72 -13.12 -1.17
C PHE A 12 11.13 -12.13 -2.18
N LEU A 13 11.97 -11.33 -2.86
CA LEU A 13 11.53 -10.52 -3.99
C LEU A 13 11.06 -11.39 -5.17
N LYS A 14 11.71 -12.54 -5.42
CA LYS A 14 11.22 -13.52 -6.41
C LYS A 14 9.90 -14.17 -5.99
N LEU A 15 9.69 -14.45 -4.71
CA LEU A 15 8.42 -14.96 -4.19
C LEU A 15 7.32 -13.90 -4.27
N LEU A 16 7.59 -12.65 -3.90
CA LEU A 16 6.64 -11.56 -4.05
C LEU A 16 6.32 -11.25 -5.51
N LEU A 17 7.31 -11.28 -6.42
CA LEU A 17 7.05 -11.12 -7.86
C LEU A 17 6.29 -12.31 -8.45
N ASN A 18 6.62 -13.54 -8.06
CA ASN A 18 5.92 -14.74 -8.52
C ASN A 18 4.48 -14.80 -7.99
N ILE A 19 4.26 -14.45 -6.72
CA ILE A 19 2.93 -14.33 -6.11
C ILE A 19 2.14 -13.19 -6.77
N TRP A 20 2.80 -12.10 -7.17
CA TRP A 20 2.17 -10.98 -7.86
C TRP A 20 1.82 -11.30 -9.33
N CYS A 21 2.65 -12.07 -10.05
CA CYS A 21 2.37 -12.54 -11.40
C CYS A 21 1.26 -13.60 -11.46
N THR A 22 1.13 -14.46 -10.44
CA THR A 22 0.01 -15.42 -10.36
C THR A 22 -1.33 -14.77 -9.97
N MET A 23 -1.34 -13.50 -9.54
CA MET A 23 -2.56 -12.75 -9.18
C MET A 23 -3.20 -11.99 -10.36
N VAL A 24 -2.60 -12.05 -11.55
CA VAL A 24 -3.24 -11.56 -12.77
C VAL A 24 -3.79 -12.78 -13.49
N ASP A 25 -5.11 -12.88 -13.51
CA ASP A 25 -5.94 -13.87 -14.21
C ASP A 25 -6.47 -15.00 -13.32
N THR A 26 -7.54 -14.71 -12.58
CA THR A 26 -8.80 -15.48 -12.67
C THR A 26 -9.88 -14.81 -11.81
N ASP A 27 -11.06 -14.63 -12.40
CA ASP A 27 -12.30 -14.31 -11.70
C ASP A 27 -12.60 -15.40 -10.67
N LYS A 28 -12.30 -15.15 -9.40
CA LYS A 28 -13.04 -15.54 -8.18
C LYS A 28 -12.15 -15.36 -6.94
N GLU A 29 -12.57 -14.43 -6.09
CA GLU A 29 -12.25 -14.29 -4.65
C GLU A 29 -10.80 -14.60 -4.19
N LEU A 30 -9.96 -13.57 -4.17
CA LEU A 30 -8.63 -13.59 -3.53
C LEU A 30 -8.75 -13.51 -2.00
N TYR A 31 -8.91 -14.65 -1.33
CA TYR A 31 -8.58 -14.77 0.09
C TYR A 31 -7.27 -15.52 0.27
N MET A 32 -6.31 -14.89 0.95
CA MET A 32 -5.18 -15.58 1.58
C MET A 32 -5.71 -16.47 2.72
N HIS A 33 -6.31 -17.61 2.40
CA HIS A 33 -6.57 -18.64 3.40
C HIS A 33 -5.27 -19.38 3.70
N GLY A 34 -4.78 -19.25 4.94
CA GLY A 34 -3.68 -20.06 5.46
C GLY A 34 -2.46 -19.32 6.02
N VAL A 35 -2.39 -17.98 5.98
CA VAL A 35 -1.27 -17.24 6.58
C VAL A 35 -1.62 -16.80 7.99
N THR A 36 -1.60 -17.73 8.94
CA THR A 36 -1.59 -17.40 10.37
C THR A 36 -0.14 -17.07 10.76
N CYS A 37 0.10 -15.82 11.16
CA CYS A 37 1.38 -15.27 11.62
C CYS A 37 2.34 -14.82 10.49
N VAL A 38 2.16 -13.59 10.02
CA VAL A 38 3.27 -12.79 9.47
C VAL A 38 4.23 -12.56 10.65
N LYS A 39 5.45 -13.10 10.56
CA LYS A 39 6.45 -12.81 11.59
C LYS A 39 6.68 -11.28 11.65
N PRO A 40 6.92 -10.67 12.83
CA PRO A 40 7.09 -9.21 12.92
C PRO A 40 8.10 -8.66 11.92
N GLU A 41 9.16 -9.42 11.64
CA GLU A 41 10.18 -9.08 10.64
C GLU A 41 9.68 -8.96 9.19
N TRP A 42 8.47 -9.45 8.86
CA TRP A 42 7.87 -9.37 7.53
C TRP A 42 6.80 -8.28 7.40
N LEU A 43 6.43 -7.64 8.52
CA LEU A 43 5.39 -6.61 8.52
C LEU A 43 5.80 -5.43 7.65
N VAL A 44 7.08 -5.06 7.68
CA VAL A 44 7.62 -3.92 6.93
C VAL A 44 7.45 -4.13 5.43
N GLU A 45 7.82 -5.30 4.90
CA GLU A 45 7.69 -5.59 3.47
C GLU A 45 6.23 -5.68 3.04
N CYS A 46 5.34 -6.27 3.87
CA CYS A 46 3.92 -6.29 3.60
C CYS A 46 3.31 -4.88 3.56
N VAL A 47 3.70 -4.01 4.50
CA VAL A 47 3.26 -2.61 4.55
C VAL A 47 3.77 -1.84 3.33
N GLN A 48 5.04 -2.00 2.95
CA GLN A 48 5.61 -1.39 1.75
C GLN A 48 4.92 -1.84 0.47
N ALA A 49 4.66 -3.14 0.32
CA ALA A 49 3.94 -3.70 -0.83
C ALA A 49 2.51 -3.16 -0.90
N PHE A 50 1.81 -3.09 0.24
CA PHE A 50 0.47 -2.53 0.33
C PHE A 50 0.45 -1.03 -0.01
N ALA A 51 1.36 -0.24 0.56
CA ALA A 51 1.49 1.19 0.29
C ALA A 51 1.76 1.47 -1.20
N PHE A 52 2.66 0.71 -1.83
CA PHE A 52 2.87 0.77 -3.28
C PHE A 52 1.58 0.45 -4.04
N ALA A 53 0.90 -0.66 -3.73
CA ALA A 53 -0.31 -1.07 -4.41
C ALA A 53 -1.47 -0.06 -4.23
N LEU A 54 -1.56 0.58 -3.06
CA LEU A 54 -2.51 1.64 -2.77
C LEU A 54 -2.27 2.85 -3.67
N LEU A 55 -1.06 3.42 -3.63
CA LEU A 55 -0.71 4.61 -4.40
C LEU A 55 -0.71 4.36 -5.92
N ASP A 56 -0.36 3.15 -6.36
CA ASP A 56 -0.39 2.77 -7.77
C ASP A 56 -1.82 2.51 -8.30
N GLY A 57 -2.83 2.61 -7.44
CA GLY A 57 -4.23 2.41 -7.80
C GLY A 57 -4.58 0.95 -8.11
N LYS A 58 -3.85 0.00 -7.54
CA LYS A 58 -4.16 -1.44 -7.58
C LYS A 58 -5.18 -1.81 -6.52
N VAL A 59 -5.12 -1.14 -5.36
CA VAL A 59 -6.09 -1.31 -4.26
C VAL A 59 -7.36 -0.48 -4.51
N LEU A 60 -7.21 0.78 -4.96
CA LEU A 60 -8.32 1.69 -5.26
C LEU A 60 -8.11 2.28 -6.66
N ARG A 61 -8.97 1.89 -7.61
CA ARG A 61 -8.87 2.26 -9.03
C ARG A 61 -9.03 3.77 -9.24
N CYS A 62 -9.75 4.48 -8.36
CA CYS A 62 -9.90 5.93 -8.41
C CYS A 62 -8.57 6.70 -8.31
N LEU A 63 -7.49 6.07 -7.82
CA LEU A 63 -6.15 6.66 -7.79
C LEU A 63 -5.39 6.58 -9.12
N ARG A 64 -5.77 5.67 -10.04
CA ARG A 64 -5.03 5.47 -11.31
C ARG A 64 -4.95 6.74 -12.16
N PRO A 65 -6.03 7.51 -12.38
CA PRO A 65 -5.97 8.70 -13.22
C PRO A 65 -5.16 9.83 -12.57
N VAL A 66 -5.05 9.86 -11.25
CA VAL A 66 -4.41 10.96 -10.52
C VAL A 66 -2.95 10.67 -10.14
N ARG A 67 -2.43 9.49 -10.51
CA ARG A 67 -1.06 9.09 -10.26
C ARG A 67 -0.03 10.06 -10.86
N GLU A 68 -0.36 10.69 -11.99
CA GLU A 68 0.51 11.69 -12.63
C GLU A 68 0.68 12.98 -11.80
N PHE A 69 -0.26 13.26 -10.89
CA PHE A 69 -0.21 14.41 -9.98
C PHE A 69 0.49 14.11 -8.65
N MET A 70 1.04 12.90 -8.50
CA MET A 70 1.87 12.57 -7.35
C MET A 70 3.21 13.30 -7.43
N ALA A 71 3.74 13.66 -6.27
CA ALA A 71 5.04 14.33 -6.17
C ALA A 71 6.20 13.35 -6.46
N GLU A 72 5.96 12.05 -6.30
CA GLU A 72 6.89 10.97 -6.64
C GLU A 72 6.14 9.76 -7.21
N ARG A 73 6.85 8.90 -7.94
CA ARG A 73 6.27 7.66 -8.46
C ARG A 73 5.96 6.71 -7.28
N PRO A 74 4.81 6.01 -7.26
CA PRO A 74 4.48 5.04 -6.20
C PRO A 74 5.59 4.02 -5.90
N ARG A 75 6.39 3.64 -6.91
CA ARG A 75 7.52 2.72 -6.76
C ARG A 75 8.57 3.19 -5.76
N THR A 76 8.68 4.49 -5.46
CA THR A 76 9.68 4.99 -4.51
C THR A 76 9.46 4.46 -3.09
N VAL A 77 8.24 4.07 -2.73
CA VAL A 77 7.94 3.46 -1.42
C VAL A 77 8.77 2.20 -1.13
N ILE A 78 9.06 1.42 -2.16
CA ILE A 78 9.77 0.13 -2.04
C ILE A 78 11.27 0.26 -2.36
N MET A 79 11.77 1.47 -2.61
CA MET A 79 13.16 1.70 -2.98
C MET A 79 14.01 1.99 -1.73
N PRO A 80 15.09 1.22 -1.48
CA PRO A 80 15.96 1.46 -0.33
C PRO A 80 16.54 2.88 -0.30
N GLU A 81 16.82 3.46 -1.46
CA GLU A 81 17.41 4.81 -1.61
C GLU A 81 16.41 5.94 -1.31
N ALA A 82 15.15 5.63 -1.06
CA ALA A 82 14.09 6.58 -0.72
C ALA A 82 13.52 6.34 0.69
N ALA A 83 14.10 5.43 1.47
CA ALA A 83 13.61 5.05 2.79
C ALA A 83 13.69 6.19 3.83
N ASP A 84 14.56 7.17 3.62
CA ASP A 84 14.75 8.37 4.44
C ASP A 84 13.81 9.52 4.07
N ARG A 85 13.07 9.42 2.96
CA ARG A 85 12.17 10.48 2.50
C ARG A 85 10.99 10.62 3.44
N GLU A 86 10.78 11.82 3.95
CA GLU A 86 9.72 12.14 4.92
C GLU A 86 8.34 11.62 4.48
N ARG A 87 7.95 11.81 3.21
CA ARG A 87 6.67 11.33 2.68
C ARG A 87 6.53 9.81 2.70
N VAL A 88 7.62 9.09 2.43
CA VAL A 88 7.65 7.61 2.47
C VAL A 88 7.50 7.17 3.93
N GLN A 89 8.29 7.75 4.83
CA GLN A 89 8.24 7.43 6.26
C GLN A 89 6.87 7.73 6.88
N ASN A 90 6.32 8.93 6.64
CA ASN A 90 5.03 9.34 7.17
C ASN A 90 3.93 8.33 6.81
N LEU A 91 3.90 7.83 5.58
CA LEU A 91 2.94 6.82 5.16
C LEU A 91 3.22 5.44 5.77
N LEU A 92 4.47 4.97 5.70
CA LEU A 92 4.83 3.62 6.16
C LEU A 92 4.65 3.47 7.68
N VAL A 93 5.12 4.44 8.48
CA VAL A 93 4.96 4.43 9.94
C VAL A 93 3.48 4.35 10.31
N LYS A 94 2.63 5.18 9.67
CA LYS A 94 1.20 5.18 9.96
C LYS A 94 0.52 3.86 9.63
N LEU A 95 0.87 3.25 8.49
CA LEU A 95 0.36 1.94 8.08
C LEU A 95 0.86 0.83 9.01
N GLU A 96 2.12 0.87 9.44
CA GLU A 96 2.72 -0.10 10.34
C GLU A 96 2.11 -0.04 11.75
N GLU A 97 1.96 1.16 12.32
CA GLU A 97 1.30 1.40 13.61
C GLU A 97 -0.12 0.80 13.64
N LYS A 98 -0.85 0.98 12.54
CA LYS A 98 -2.22 0.48 12.36
C LYS A 98 -2.26 -0.96 11.81
N LYS A 99 -1.10 -1.55 11.50
CA LYS A 99 -0.90 -2.88 10.90
C LYS A 99 -1.68 -3.08 9.59
N ILE A 100 -1.89 -2.02 8.81
CA ILE A 100 -2.71 -2.07 7.60
C ILE A 100 -1.90 -2.64 6.43
N ILE A 101 -2.26 -3.85 6.02
CA ILE A 101 -1.63 -4.54 4.87
C ILE A 101 -2.64 -5.01 3.82
N SER A 102 -3.93 -4.64 3.96
CA SER A 102 -4.98 -5.03 3.01
C SER A 102 -6.12 -4.01 2.94
N LEU A 103 -6.90 -4.06 1.85
CA LEU A 103 -8.10 -3.22 1.68
C LEU A 103 -9.15 -3.50 2.76
N ALA A 104 -9.29 -4.75 3.21
CA ALA A 104 -10.24 -5.11 4.26
C ALA A 104 -9.91 -4.38 5.58
N MET A 105 -8.63 -4.37 5.97
CA MET A 105 -8.17 -3.65 7.16
C MET A 105 -8.31 -2.14 7.02
N LEU A 106 -7.95 -1.59 5.85
CA LEU A 106 -8.11 -0.17 5.55
C LEU A 106 -9.59 0.26 5.60
N ARG A 107 -10.49 -0.59 5.11
CA ARG A 107 -11.93 -0.37 5.16
C ARG A 107 -12.46 -0.31 6.59
N GLU A 108 -12.07 -1.24 7.46
CA GLU A 108 -12.47 -1.20 8.88
C GLU A 108 -11.95 0.08 9.56
N LEU A 109 -10.68 0.44 9.31
CA LEU A 109 -10.10 1.69 9.80
C LEU A 109 -10.92 2.92 9.36
N TRP A 110 -11.31 3.01 8.09
CA TRP A 110 -12.10 4.13 7.56
C TRP A 110 -13.57 4.10 7.96
N LYS A 111 -14.12 2.95 8.36
CA LYS A 111 -15.45 2.89 8.99
C LYS A 111 -15.43 3.52 10.37
N GLU A 112 -14.38 3.27 11.15
CA GLU A 112 -14.21 3.87 12.47
C GLU A 112 -13.89 5.36 12.37
N ASN A 113 -12.94 5.73 11.51
CA ASN A 113 -12.54 7.11 11.30
C ASN A 113 -12.17 7.37 9.83
N PRO A 114 -13.03 8.06 9.06
CA PRO A 114 -12.79 8.35 7.64
C PRO A 114 -11.67 9.38 7.39
N ASN A 115 -11.07 9.96 8.44
CA ASN A 115 -9.93 10.87 8.32
C ASN A 115 -8.58 10.18 8.54
N GLU A 116 -8.56 8.90 8.92
CA GLU A 116 -7.31 8.13 9.05
C GLU A 116 -6.59 8.04 7.71
N LEU A 117 -5.26 8.19 7.73
CA LEU A 117 -4.39 8.23 6.55
C LEU A 117 -4.60 9.42 5.59
N TYR A 118 -5.55 10.33 5.86
CA TYR A 118 -5.79 11.50 5.01
C TYR A 118 -4.52 12.36 4.83
N PRO A 119 -3.84 12.82 5.89
CA PRO A 119 -2.67 13.70 5.72
C PRO A 119 -1.49 12.97 5.08
N GLU A 120 -1.27 11.69 5.40
CA GLU A 120 -0.19 10.87 4.86
C GLU A 120 -0.36 10.64 3.36
N ILE A 121 -1.56 10.25 2.92
CA ILE A 121 -1.87 10.03 1.49
C ILE A 121 -1.92 11.37 0.75
N ARG A 122 -2.46 12.43 1.35
CA ARG A 122 -2.44 13.78 0.75
C ARG A 122 -1.02 14.28 0.49
N ASN A 123 -0.06 13.96 1.37
CA ASN A 123 1.36 14.33 1.22
C ASN A 123 1.99 13.68 -0.03
N TRP A 124 1.40 12.60 -0.57
CA TRP A 124 1.84 12.00 -1.83
C TRP A 124 1.54 12.83 -3.08
N PHE A 125 0.66 13.81 -2.98
CA PHE A 125 0.30 14.66 -4.10
C PHE A 125 1.09 15.96 -4.13
N GLN A 126 1.38 16.44 -5.34
CA GLN A 126 2.01 17.74 -5.56
C GLN A 126 1.21 18.86 -4.89
N LYS A 127 1.89 19.86 -4.32
CA LYS A 127 1.24 20.99 -3.62
C LYS A 127 0.15 21.67 -4.48
N SER A 128 0.36 21.77 -5.79
CA SER A 128 -0.59 22.31 -6.78
C SER A 128 -1.89 21.50 -6.90
N PHE A 129 -1.81 20.17 -6.70
CA PHE A 129 -2.95 19.26 -6.79
C PHE A 129 -3.67 19.06 -5.45
N GLN A 130 -3.00 19.28 -4.32
CA GLN A 130 -3.55 19.01 -2.98
C GLN A 130 -4.87 19.75 -2.66
N LYS A 131 -5.19 20.85 -3.36
CA LYS A 131 -6.50 21.53 -3.26
C LYS A 131 -7.66 20.70 -3.78
N ASN A 132 -7.40 19.83 -4.76
CA ASN A 132 -8.38 18.93 -5.39
C ASN A 132 -8.41 17.55 -4.72
N PHE A 133 -7.51 17.30 -3.76
CA PHE A 133 -7.38 15.98 -3.12
C PHE A 133 -8.65 15.57 -2.36
N LYS A 134 -9.46 16.53 -1.88
CA LYS A 134 -10.71 16.23 -1.17
C LYS A 134 -11.68 15.39 -2.01
N ASP A 135 -11.78 15.67 -3.30
CA ASP A 135 -12.68 14.94 -4.20
C ASP A 135 -12.19 13.52 -4.44
N ILE A 136 -10.87 13.35 -4.60
CA ILE A 136 -10.23 12.04 -4.70
C ILE A 136 -10.40 11.26 -3.40
N TRP A 137 -10.26 11.90 -2.24
CA TRP A 137 -10.48 11.25 -0.96
C TRP A 137 -11.91 10.73 -0.81
N SER A 138 -12.91 11.52 -1.19
CA SER A 138 -14.30 11.07 -1.21
C SER A 138 -14.51 9.86 -2.12
N ASN A 139 -13.86 9.84 -3.29
CA ASN A 139 -13.90 8.68 -4.19
C ASN A 139 -13.21 7.44 -3.59
N MET A 140 -12.07 7.61 -2.90
CA MET A 140 -11.39 6.52 -2.20
C MET A 140 -12.26 5.90 -1.12
N LEU A 141 -12.91 6.73 -0.28
CA LEU A 141 -13.82 6.26 0.76
C LEU A 141 -15.03 5.54 0.16
N ASN A 142 -15.60 6.05 -0.93
CA ASN A 142 -16.73 5.42 -1.62
C ASN A 142 -16.35 4.08 -2.25
N GLU A 143 -15.24 4.04 -2.99
CA GLU A 143 -14.76 2.81 -3.61
C GLU A 143 -14.43 1.74 -2.57
N ALA A 144 -13.82 2.12 -1.44
CA ALA A 144 -13.55 1.19 -0.36
C ALA A 144 -14.83 0.58 0.24
N ARG A 145 -15.97 1.29 0.24
CA ARG A 145 -17.25 0.77 0.77
C ARG A 145 -17.92 -0.22 -0.17
N VAL A 146 -17.72 -0.08 -1.48
CA VAL A 146 -18.32 -0.99 -2.47
C VAL A 146 -17.68 -2.37 -2.30
N LYS A 147 -18.50 -3.37 -1.96
CA LYS A 147 -18.10 -4.76 -2.10
C LYS A 147 -18.12 -5.07 -3.60
N TYR A 148 -16.97 -5.44 -4.16
CA TYR A 148 -16.98 -6.13 -5.45
C TYR A 148 -17.69 -7.47 -5.19
N ASN A 149 -18.90 -7.63 -5.73
CA ASN A 149 -19.62 -8.90 -5.79
C ASN A 149 -18.99 -9.81 -6.84
#